data_AF-A0A7C7AER5-F1
#
_entry.id   AF-A0A7C7AER5-F1
#
_cell.length_a   1.000
_cell.length_b   1.000
_cell.length_c   1.000
_cell.angle_alpha   90.00
_cell.angle_beta   90.00
_cell.angle_gamma   90.00
#
_symmetry.space_group_name_H-M   'P 1'
#
loop_
_entity.id
_entity.type
_entity.pdbx_description
1 polymer ?
#
loop_
_entity_poly.entity_id
_entity_poly.type
_entity_poly.pdbx_seq_one_letter_code
_entity_poly.pdbx_strand_id
1 'polypeptide(L)'
;MLHHKRRVFIVVILSLFIMASITISYALKTNDLHDEVNVSNIPPIQSTLNSNRYTQQDDLSVVTENPYVKLDGYDFLGTDPMTDLSLYVHPENLSLRVVNEKTGY
;
A
#
# COMPACT_ATOMS: atom_id res chain seq x y z
N MET A 1 60.73 -11.36 -14.73
CA MET A 1 59.77 -11.12 -15.84
C MET A 1 58.46 -11.93 -15.72
N LEU A 2 58.52 -13.22 -15.33
CA LEU A 2 57.34 -14.10 -15.21
C LEU A 2 56.30 -13.62 -14.17
N HIS A 3 56.74 -13.16 -12.99
CA HIS A 3 55.83 -12.65 -11.95
C HIS A 3 55.11 -11.36 -12.34
N HIS A 4 55.74 -10.50 -13.15
CA HIS A 4 55.11 -9.28 -13.65
C HIS A 4 53.99 -9.61 -14.65
N LYS A 5 54.25 -10.52 -15.60
CA LYS A 5 53.22 -11.03 -16.52
C LYS A 5 52.05 -11.69 -15.78
N ARG A 6 52.32 -12.44 -14.71
CA ARG A 6 51.28 -13.08 -13.88
C ARG A 6 50.43 -12.07 -13.12
N ARG A 7 51.03 -11.00 -12.59
CA ARG A 7 50.31 -9.91 -11.93
C ARG A 7 49.42 -9.14 -12.91
N VAL A 8 49.94 -8.81 -14.10
CA VAL A 8 49.15 -8.16 -15.16
C VAL A 8 47.95 -9.03 -15.56
N PHE A 9 48.16 -10.33 -15.74
CA PHE A 9 47.08 -11.26 -16.06
C PHE A 9 45.98 -11.30 -15.00
N ILE A 10 46.35 -11.34 -13.71
CA ILE A 10 45.40 -11.31 -12.59
C ILE A 10 44.60 -10.01 -12.58
N VAL A 11 45.26 -8.87 -12.79
CA VAL A 11 44.60 -7.55 -12.82
C VAL A 11 43.59 -7.47 -13.97
N VAL A 12 43.92 -8.02 -15.13
CA VAL A 12 43.02 -8.03 -16.30
C VAL A 12 41.80 -8.93 -16.06
N ILE A 13 41.98 -10.10 -15.46
CA ILE A 13 40.84 -10.97 -15.11
C ILE A 13 39.95 -10.30 -14.07
N LEU A 14 40.55 -9.67 -13.06
CA LEU A 14 39.81 -9.01 -12.00
C LEU A 14 38.99 -7.83 -12.55
N SER A 15 39.56 -7.03 -13.47
CA SER A 15 38.84 -5.91 -14.08
C SER A 15 37.68 -6.39 -14.97
N LEU A 16 37.85 -7.50 -15.68
CA LEU A 16 36.77 -8.14 -16.44
C LEU A 16 35.64 -8.62 -15.51
N PHE A 17 35.99 -9.21 -14.37
CA PHE A 17 35.01 -9.68 -13.38
C PHE A 17 34.21 -8.52 -12.78
N ILE A 18 34.87 -7.41 -12.46
CA ILE A 18 34.21 -6.19 -11.95
C ILE A 18 33.26 -5.62 -13.01
N MET A 19 33.71 -5.48 -14.27
CA MET A 19 32.83 -5.01 -15.35
C MET A 19 31.60 -5.90 -15.53
N ALA A 20 31.78 -7.22 -15.52
CA ALA A 20 30.66 -8.16 -15.64
C ALA A 20 29.67 -8.05 -14.47
N SER A 21 30.16 -7.85 -13.25
CA SER A 21 29.27 -7.71 -12.07
C SER A 21 28.41 -6.43 -12.13
N ILE A 22 28.97 -5.34 -12.66
CA ILE A 22 28.27 -4.06 -12.82
C ILE A 22 27.18 -4.22 -13.89
N THR A 23 27.51 -4.79 -15.05
CA THR A 23 26.54 -4.97 -16.13
C THR A 23 25.38 -5.88 -15.73
N ILE A 24 25.64 -6.96 -15.00
CA ILE A 24 24.59 -7.85 -14.47
C ILE A 24 23.71 -7.12 -13.45
N SER A 25 24.28 -6.32 -12.55
CA SER A 25 23.51 -5.53 -11.58
C SER A 25 22.55 -4.54 -12.24
N TYR A 26 22.99 -3.88 -13.33
CA TYR A 26 22.12 -2.99 -14.09
C TYR A 26 21.06 -3.75 -14.89
N ALA A 27 21.38 -4.91 -15.45
CA ALA A 27 20.42 -5.74 -16.19
C ALA A 27 19.35 -6.35 -15.27
N LEU A 28 19.71 -6.67 -14.02
CA LEU A 28 18.80 -7.18 -12.99
C LEU A 28 18.08 -6.10 -12.21
N LYS A 29 18.34 -4.81 -12.49
CA LYS A 29 17.57 -3.72 -11.91
C LYS A 29 16.16 -3.84 -12.47
N THR A 30 15.28 -4.48 -11.71
CA THR A 30 13.85 -4.57 -12.00
C THR A 30 13.35 -3.13 -12.12
N ASN A 31 12.86 -2.78 -13.31
CA ASN A 31 12.10 -1.55 -13.44
C ASN A 31 10.94 -1.69 -12.46
N ASP A 32 10.88 -0.77 -11.51
CA ASP A 32 9.80 -0.70 -10.53
C ASP A 32 8.56 -0.21 -11.29
N LEU A 33 7.93 -1.16 -12.00
CA LEU A 33 6.74 -0.95 -12.79
C LEU A 33 5.57 -0.82 -11.83
N HIS A 34 5.48 0.31 -11.15
CA HIS A 34 4.23 0.72 -10.53
C HIS A 34 3.35 1.30 -11.60
N ASP A 35 2.09 0.88 -11.64
CA ASP A 35 1.08 1.55 -12.44
C ASP A 35 1.01 3.02 -11.98
N GLU A 36 1.10 3.94 -12.93
CA GLU A 36 0.96 5.36 -12.67
C GLU A 36 -0.49 5.62 -12.24
N VAL A 37 -0.71 5.78 -10.93
CA VAL A 37 -2.02 6.15 -10.40
C VAL A 37 -2.20 7.64 -10.65
N ASN A 38 -2.89 7.99 -11.74
CA ASN A 38 -3.29 9.36 -12.00
C ASN A 38 -4.36 9.78 -10.98
N VAL A 39 -3.93 10.45 -9.92
CA VAL A 39 -4.82 10.98 -8.89
C VAL A 39 -5.46 12.26 -9.43
N SER A 40 -6.63 12.11 -10.04
CA SER A 40 -7.45 13.27 -10.41
C SER A 40 -7.92 13.96 -9.13
N ASN A 41 -7.55 15.23 -8.95
CA ASN A 41 -7.95 16.06 -7.81
C ASN A 41 -9.41 16.55 -7.91
N ILE A 42 -10.23 15.87 -8.71
CA ILE A 42 -11.65 16.17 -8.84
C ILE A 42 -12.36 15.53 -7.65
N PRO A 43 -13.03 16.31 -6.78
CA PRO A 43 -13.80 15.73 -5.69
C PRO A 43 -14.83 14.75 -6.27
N PRO A 44 -14.96 13.54 -5.71
CA PRO A 44 -15.89 12.55 -6.24
C PRO A 44 -17.30 13.13 -6.26
N ILE A 45 -17.92 13.10 -7.44
CA ILE A 45 -19.34 13.46 -7.58
C ILE A 45 -20.19 12.45 -6.80
N GLN A 46 -21.34 12.89 -6.27
CA GLN A 46 -22.18 12.10 -5.38
C GLN A 46 -22.56 10.72 -5.97
N SER A 47 -22.74 10.65 -7.30
CA SER A 47 -23.01 9.39 -7.99
C SER A 47 -21.84 8.39 -7.90
N THR A 48 -20.59 8.86 -7.83
CA THR A 48 -19.41 8.01 -7.65
C THR A 48 -19.32 7.44 -6.23
N LEU A 49 -19.92 8.11 -5.24
CA LEU A 49 -20.02 7.60 -3.86
C LEU A 49 -21.15 6.56 -3.70
N ASN A 50 -22.22 6.70 -4.48
CA ASN A 50 -23.41 5.85 -4.40
C ASN A 50 -23.36 4.64 -5.36
N SER A 51 -22.37 4.60 -6.24
CA SER A 51 -22.17 3.53 -7.22
C SER A 51 -21.10 2.57 -6.70
N ASN A 52 -21.47 1.31 -6.51
CA ASN A 52 -20.48 0.27 -6.27
C ASN A 52 -19.67 0.05 -7.57
N ARG A 53 -18.38 0.42 -7.54
CA ARG A 53 -17.45 0.33 -8.68
C ARG A 53 -17.38 -1.09 -9.28
N TYR A 54 -17.73 -2.13 -8.54
CA TYR A 54 -17.69 -3.52 -8.98
C TYR A 54 -19.00 -4.03 -9.60
N THR A 55 -20.15 -3.46 -9.27
CA THR A 55 -21.46 -3.94 -9.76
C THR A 55 -22.13 -2.98 -10.74
N GLN A 56 -21.66 -1.74 -10.83
CA GLN A 56 -22.25 -0.67 -11.67
C GLN A 56 -23.75 -0.44 -11.44
N GLN A 57 -24.28 -0.93 -10.32
CA GLN A 57 -25.67 -0.75 -9.94
C GLN A 57 -25.75 0.44 -9.00
N ASP A 58 -26.65 1.37 -9.30
CA ASP A 58 -26.98 2.46 -8.39
C ASP A 58 -27.59 1.88 -7.12
N ASP A 59 -26.91 2.02 -5.99
CA ASP A 59 -27.48 1.64 -4.71
C ASP A 59 -28.51 2.70 -4.29
N LEU A 60 -29.77 2.44 -4.62
CA LEU A 60 -30.90 3.29 -4.25
C LEU A 60 -31.21 3.23 -2.75
N SER A 61 -30.55 2.34 -1.99
CA SER A 61 -30.65 2.30 -0.54
C SER A 61 -29.63 3.25 0.09
N VAL A 62 -29.80 4.55 -0.18
CA VAL A 62 -29.15 5.57 0.64
C VAL A 62 -29.78 5.49 2.03
N VAL A 63 -29.16 4.70 2.90
CA VAL A 63 -29.49 4.61 4.32
C VAL A 63 -29.40 6.03 4.87
N THR A 64 -30.57 6.65 5.04
CA THR A 64 -30.73 8.11 5.25
C THR A 64 -30.41 8.52 6.69
N GLU A 65 -30.24 7.55 7.57
CA GLU A 65 -29.78 7.71 8.93
C GLU A 65 -28.54 6.87 9.07
N ASN A 66 -27.36 7.45 9.28
CA ASN A 66 -26.18 6.66 9.65
C ASN A 66 -26.55 5.95 10.96
N PRO A 67 -26.82 4.63 10.95
CA PRO A 67 -27.10 3.95 12.20
C PRO A 67 -25.75 3.93 12.90
N TYR A 68 -25.59 4.76 13.94
CA TYR A 68 -24.37 4.81 14.75
C TYR A 68 -23.75 3.42 14.82
N VAL A 69 -22.47 3.35 14.46
CA VAL A 69 -21.73 2.09 14.28
C VAL A 69 -21.93 1.25 15.54
N LYS A 70 -22.82 0.24 15.49
CA LYS A 70 -23.08 -0.64 16.64
C LYS A 70 -21.80 -1.36 17.06
N LEU A 71 -21.29 -1.10 18.25
CA LEU A 71 -20.07 -1.73 18.75
C LEU A 71 -20.31 -3.06 19.47
N ASP A 72 -21.58 -3.48 19.55
CA ASP A 72 -21.96 -4.76 20.16
C ASP A 72 -21.21 -5.92 19.49
N GLY A 73 -20.47 -6.68 20.29
CA GLY A 73 -19.67 -7.81 19.81
C GLY A 73 -18.29 -7.44 19.24
N TYR A 74 -17.87 -6.17 19.32
CA TYR A 74 -16.52 -5.75 18.94
C TYR A 74 -15.65 -5.46 20.16
N ASP A 75 -14.40 -5.90 20.08
CA ASP A 75 -13.34 -5.61 21.06
C ASP A 75 -12.61 -4.31 20.68
N PHE A 76 -12.41 -3.44 21.66
CA PHE A 76 -11.64 -2.22 21.50
C PHE A 76 -10.13 -2.50 21.42
N LEU A 77 -9.46 -1.93 20.42
CA LEU A 77 -8.02 -2.10 20.22
C LEU A 77 -7.20 -0.87 20.63
N GLY A 78 -7.75 0.33 20.48
CA GLY A 78 -7.04 1.56 20.80
C GLY A 78 -7.63 2.78 20.12
N THR A 79 -7.23 3.96 20.60
CA THR A 79 -7.62 5.26 20.08
C THR A 79 -6.37 6.04 19.68
N ASP A 80 -6.42 6.70 18.53
CA ASP A 80 -5.44 7.72 18.16
C ASP A 80 -5.75 9.02 18.93
N PRO A 81 -4.87 9.46 19.85
CA PRO A 81 -5.11 10.65 20.68
C PRO A 81 -5.08 11.96 19.88
N MET A 82 -4.59 11.97 18.65
CA MET A 82 -4.54 13.19 17.82
C MET A 82 -5.81 13.39 16.99
N THR A 83 -6.53 12.31 16.69
CA THR A 83 -7.69 12.32 15.78
C THR A 83 -8.99 11.87 16.43
N ASP A 84 -8.93 11.36 17.68
CA ASP A 84 -10.05 10.75 18.41
C ASP A 84 -10.69 9.58 17.64
N LEU A 85 -9.91 8.90 16.81
CA LEU A 85 -10.34 7.72 16.07
C LEU A 85 -10.00 6.45 16.86
N SER A 86 -11.02 5.68 17.20
CA SER A 86 -10.90 4.39 17.85
C SER A 86 -11.07 3.24 16.87
N LEU A 87 -10.28 2.19 17.06
CA LEU A 87 -10.36 0.96 16.29
C LEU A 87 -10.97 -0.16 17.13
N TYR A 88 -11.92 -0.87 16.53
CA TYR A 88 -12.61 -2.01 17.11
C TYR A 88 -12.54 -3.22 16.16
N VAL A 89 -12.48 -4.44 16.70
CA VAL A 89 -12.43 -5.70 15.95
C VAL A 89 -13.44 -6.70 16.47
N HIS A 90 -14.17 -7.38 15.59
CA HIS A 90 -15.03 -8.48 15.99
C HIS A 90 -14.22 -9.78 16.07
N PRO A 91 -14.16 -10.46 17.23
CA PRO A 91 -13.23 -11.57 17.46
C PRO A 91 -13.51 -12.79 16.56
N GLU A 92 -14.77 -13.02 16.18
CA GLU A 92 -15.15 -14.21 15.40
C GLU A 92 -14.96 -14.09 13.88
N ASN A 93 -15.12 -12.89 13.31
CA ASN A 93 -15.14 -12.69 11.86
C ASN A 93 -14.10 -11.67 11.36
N LEU A 94 -13.30 -11.10 12.26
CA LEU A 94 -12.25 -10.13 11.98
C LEU A 94 -12.73 -8.87 11.23
N SER A 95 -14.04 -8.56 11.31
CA SER A 95 -14.53 -7.29 10.82
C SER A 95 -13.99 -6.14 11.69
N LEU A 96 -13.67 -5.02 11.04
CA LEU A 96 -13.09 -3.84 11.68
C LEU A 96 -14.09 -2.70 11.66
N ARG A 97 -14.09 -1.91 12.72
CA ARG A 97 -14.84 -0.66 12.82
C ARG A 97 -13.91 0.44 13.30
N VAL A 98 -14.00 1.58 12.62
CA VAL A 98 -13.31 2.81 13.02
C VAL A 98 -14.37 3.79 13.44
N VAL A 99 -14.27 4.33 14.65
CA VAL A 99 -15.23 5.28 15.20
C VAL A 99 -14.52 6.54 15.63
N ASN A 100 -15.05 7.69 15.23
CA ASN A 100 -14.69 8.97 15.79
C ASN A 100 -15.43 9.17 17.12
N GLU A 101 -14.70 9.16 18.23
CA GLU A 101 -15.26 9.22 19.58
C GLU A 101 -15.98 10.56 19.87
N LYS A 102 -15.69 11.62 19.10
CA LYS A 102 -16.40 12.91 19.25
C LYS A 102 -17.77 12.91 18.61
N THR A 103 -17.93 12.19 17.49
CA THR A 103 -19.16 12.25 16.68
C THR A 103 -19.96 10.95 16.71
N GLY A 104 -19.36 9.85 17.16
CA GLY A 104 -19.92 8.50 17.12
C GLY A 104 -20.01 7.90 15.71
N TYR A 105 -19.38 8.55 14.71
CA TYR A 105 -19.35 8.10 13.32
C TYR A 105 -18.26 7.08 13.07
#